data_AF-A0A081QY52-F1
#
_entry.id   AF-A0A081QY52-F1
#
_cell.length_a   1.000
_cell.length_b   1.000
_cell.length_c   1.000
_cell.angle_alpha   90.00
_cell.angle_beta   90.00
_cell.angle_gamma   90.00
#
_symmetry.space_group_name_H-M   'P 1'
#
loop_
_entity.id
_entity.type
_entity.pdbx_description
1 polymer ?
#
loop_
_entity_poly.entity_id
_entity_poly.type
_entity_poly.pdbx_seq_one_letter_code
_entity_poly.pdbx_strand_id
1 'polypeptide(L)'
;MNKQTKKFTLATVLALSLLGVGSLAPQSVAANDRLASTQAINGQSYHIMNSEVNINSAGNSLVGIEGNFLTPDKQAILDRINAIRKEAVTEGIVSSYVPIKWSTALEKTAFSRAAEASVTMNHKRLSNKDIWSAWPSGNFSLAENLAWNYDGFMAAIDQWYEEKADYVKSRSGASVSGQTGHYESLINPELTYMGLAAFENPVTQNGWVTVAQSFGTSSGSSEELAGSYGKAIQYTEANSSQIQTFATKANLFDKDLKAIGTHTSKKIKQGKSNGTNKPGFFFQMQDIGRGMGFWRQSGSRWWFMQLDGSYPYNQWAQLDNIWYHFDSSGWMQTGWLKDGETWYYLDGSGAMKTGWLKDNGSWYYLDSSGAMKTGWMKVSGKWYYAYSSGSLAINTTTPDGYRVNYNGEWV
;
A
#
# COMPACT_ATOMS: atom_id res chain seq x y z
N MET A 1 10.60 -17.80 52.85
CA MET A 1 9.25 -18.13 52.35
C MET A 1 8.79 -17.03 51.40
N ASN A 2 8.93 -17.27 50.09
CA ASN A 2 8.37 -16.43 49.04
C ASN A 2 6.85 -16.63 48.99
N LYS A 3 6.07 -15.54 49.00
CA LYS A 3 4.70 -15.55 48.49
C LYS A 3 4.54 -14.41 47.50
N GLN A 4 4.65 -14.77 46.22
CA GLN A 4 4.12 -13.97 45.13
C GLN A 4 2.60 -14.05 45.16
N THR A 5 1.93 -12.90 45.14
CA THR A 5 0.51 -12.80 44.81
C THR A 5 0.40 -12.02 43.51
N LYS A 6 0.15 -12.77 42.42
CA LYS A 6 -0.31 -12.20 41.15
C LYS A 6 -1.75 -11.70 41.35
N LYS A 7 -2.03 -10.46 40.93
CA LYS A 7 -3.39 -10.00 40.65
C LYS A 7 -3.44 -9.50 39.22
N PHE A 8 -4.24 -10.19 38.41
CA PHE A 8 -4.76 -9.71 37.14
C PHE A 8 -5.89 -8.71 37.44
N THR A 9 -5.93 -7.62 36.68
CA THR A 9 -7.18 -6.87 36.49
C THR A 9 -7.27 -6.48 35.01
N LEU A 10 -8.27 -7.05 34.35
CA LEU A 10 -8.76 -6.67 33.03
C LEU A 10 -9.77 -5.54 33.24
N ALA A 11 -9.66 -4.43 32.51
CA ALA A 11 -10.79 -3.53 32.24
C ALA A 11 -10.48 -2.66 31.02
N THR A 12 -11.07 -3.04 29.89
CA THR A 12 -11.44 -2.11 28.81
C THR A 12 -12.54 -1.17 29.34
N VAL A 13 -12.57 0.08 28.85
CA VAL A 13 -13.74 0.83 28.33
C VAL A 13 -13.61 2.35 28.58
N LEU A 14 -13.75 3.09 27.46
CA LEU A 14 -14.05 4.52 27.25
C LEU A 14 -13.17 5.61 27.91
N ALA A 15 -12.50 6.37 27.04
CA ALA A 15 -12.31 7.80 27.23
C ALA A 15 -12.75 8.54 25.95
N LEU A 16 -14.05 8.81 25.85
CA LEU A 16 -14.53 10.04 25.21
C LEU A 16 -14.27 11.13 26.25
N SER A 17 -13.24 11.95 26.08
CA SER A 17 -13.05 13.17 26.87
C SER A 17 -12.72 14.34 25.95
N LEU A 18 -13.52 15.38 26.11
CA LEU A 18 -13.53 16.64 25.39
C LEU A 18 -12.14 17.28 25.21
N LEU A 19 -11.91 17.71 23.96
CA LEU A 19 -10.99 18.71 23.42
C LEU A 19 -10.22 19.59 24.42
N GLY A 20 -8.89 19.48 24.34
CA GLY A 20 -8.00 20.65 24.33
C GLY A 20 -7.50 20.85 22.89
N VAL A 21 -7.72 22.03 22.33
CA VAL A 21 -7.19 22.43 21.02
C VAL A 21 -5.66 22.31 21.06
N GLY A 22 -5.06 21.55 20.13
CA GLY A 22 -3.62 21.66 19.86
C GLY A 22 -2.67 20.83 20.73
N SER A 23 -2.98 19.58 21.05
CA SER A 23 -1.95 18.62 21.50
C SER A 23 -1.94 17.38 20.61
N LEU A 24 -0.79 17.13 19.96
CA LEU A 24 -0.50 15.87 19.29
C LEU A 24 -0.53 14.77 20.36
N ALA A 25 -1.54 13.90 20.31
CA ALA A 25 -1.40 12.60 20.94
C ALA A 25 -0.31 11.86 20.15
N PRO A 26 0.79 11.39 20.76
CA PRO A 26 1.82 10.66 20.03
C PRO A 26 1.22 9.35 19.51
N GLN A 27 0.78 9.36 18.25
CA GLN A 27 0.44 8.12 17.56
C GLN A 27 1.76 7.46 17.18
N SER A 28 2.14 6.44 17.94
CA SER A 28 3.25 5.58 17.54
C SER A 28 2.84 4.75 16.34
N VAL A 29 3.66 4.76 15.29
CA VAL A 29 3.62 3.77 14.21
C VAL A 29 3.56 2.37 14.84
N ALA A 30 2.50 1.62 14.56
CA ALA A 30 2.38 0.23 14.98
C ALA A 30 3.35 -0.64 14.18
N ALA A 31 3.77 -1.78 14.72
CA ALA A 31 4.75 -2.67 14.08
C ALA A 31 4.34 -3.18 12.67
N ASN A 32 3.07 -3.01 12.28
CA ASN A 32 2.51 -3.44 11.00
C ASN A 32 2.16 -2.27 10.05
N ASP A 33 2.41 -1.02 10.46
CA ASP A 33 2.11 0.12 9.58
C ASP A 33 3.13 0.18 8.44
N ARG A 34 2.62 0.23 7.20
CA ARG A 34 3.48 0.25 6.01
C ARG A 34 4.09 1.63 5.81
N LEU A 35 5.42 1.72 5.79
CA LEU A 35 6.12 2.95 5.43
C LEU A 35 6.44 2.97 3.94
N ALA A 36 5.92 3.94 3.20
CA ALA A 36 6.21 4.10 1.77
C ALA A 36 7.68 4.48 1.51
N SER A 37 8.38 5.00 2.52
CA SER A 37 9.80 5.37 2.47
C SER A 37 10.77 4.22 2.75
N THR A 38 10.29 3.02 3.09
CA THR A 38 11.14 1.86 3.39
C THR A 38 10.72 0.62 2.61
N GLN A 39 11.69 -0.17 2.15
CA GLN A 39 11.51 -1.48 1.55
C GLN A 39 12.17 -2.50 2.45
N ALA A 40 11.45 -3.55 2.82
CA ALA A 40 12.11 -4.71 3.41
C ALA A 40 12.84 -5.49 2.29
N ILE A 41 14.16 -5.56 2.37
CA ILE A 41 14.97 -6.46 1.55
C ILE A 41 15.61 -7.44 2.52
N ASN A 42 15.44 -8.75 2.33
CA ASN A 42 16.07 -9.78 3.19
C ASN A 42 15.84 -9.61 4.71
N GLY A 43 14.65 -9.17 5.13
CA GLY A 43 14.33 -8.96 6.55
C GLY A 43 15.03 -7.75 7.20
N GLN A 44 15.73 -6.93 6.42
CA GLN A 44 16.22 -5.61 6.84
C GLN A 44 15.38 -4.53 6.15
N SER A 45 14.95 -3.53 6.93
CA SER A 45 14.30 -2.34 6.38
C SER A 45 15.36 -1.44 5.75
N TYR A 46 15.31 -1.28 4.44
CA TYR A 46 16.13 -0.33 3.68
C TYR A 46 15.31 0.90 3.38
N HIS A 47 15.90 2.07 3.58
CA HIS A 47 15.29 3.33 3.15
C HIS A 47 15.42 3.43 1.63
N ILE A 48 14.30 3.44 0.91
CA ILE A 48 14.25 3.55 -0.55
C ILE A 48 14.15 5.00 -1.02
N MET A 49 14.02 5.95 -0.08
CA MET A 49 14.08 7.38 -0.33
C MET A 49 15.37 7.96 0.28
N ASN A 50 15.95 8.95 -0.39
CA ASN A 50 17.30 9.48 -0.11
C ASN A 50 17.35 10.24 1.24
N SER A 51 18.49 10.86 1.59
CA SER A 51 18.85 11.47 2.89
C SER A 51 17.77 12.25 3.66
N GLU A 52 16.76 12.79 2.99
CA GLU A 52 15.72 13.65 3.57
C GLU A 52 14.61 12.94 4.32
N VAL A 53 14.39 11.66 4.01
CA VAL A 53 13.50 10.84 4.84
C VAL A 53 14.23 10.26 6.05
N ASN A 54 15.53 10.52 6.19
CA ASN A 54 16.40 9.87 7.17
C ASN A 54 17.01 10.85 8.19
N ILE A 55 17.30 12.08 7.77
CA ILE A 55 17.87 13.15 8.60
C ILE A 55 17.18 14.45 8.22
N ASN A 56 16.54 15.11 9.19
CA ASN A 56 15.91 16.40 9.02
C ASN A 56 16.96 17.52 8.93
N SER A 57 16.71 18.49 8.05
CA SER A 57 17.49 19.73 8.03
C SER A 57 17.17 20.59 9.26
N ALA A 58 18.09 21.48 9.65
CA ALA A 58 17.87 22.39 10.77
C ALA A 58 16.57 23.20 10.59
N GLY A 59 15.70 23.20 11.61
CA GLY A 59 14.39 23.86 11.57
C GLY A 59 13.26 23.04 10.94
N ASN A 60 13.55 21.83 10.45
CA ASN A 60 12.55 20.87 10.00
C ASN A 60 12.45 19.69 10.97
N SER A 61 11.34 18.96 10.91
CA SER A 61 11.14 17.65 11.55
C SER A 61 10.74 16.63 10.50
N LEU A 62 11.03 15.36 10.74
CA LEU A 62 10.52 14.28 9.92
C LEU A 62 9.12 13.89 10.40
N VAL A 63 8.14 13.88 9.51
CA VAL A 63 6.74 13.53 9.82
C VAL A 63 6.22 12.47 8.86
N GLY A 64 5.43 11.53 9.39
CA GLY A 64 4.71 10.54 8.58
C GLY A 64 3.29 11.03 8.30
N ILE A 65 2.84 10.94 7.05
CA ILE A 65 1.48 11.26 6.62
C ILE A 65 0.76 9.95 6.32
N GLU A 66 -0.27 9.62 7.09
CA GLU A 66 -1.11 8.44 6.81
C GLU A 66 -2.09 8.71 5.67
N GLY A 67 -2.22 7.71 4.80
CA GLY A 67 -3.27 7.69 3.78
C GLY A 67 -3.26 6.40 2.96
N ASN A 68 -3.91 6.43 1.81
CA ASN A 68 -4.04 5.29 0.92
C ASN A 68 -3.57 5.66 -0.49
N PHE A 69 -2.56 4.96 -1.01
CA PHE A 69 -2.12 5.16 -2.39
C PHE A 69 -2.94 4.29 -3.34
N LEU A 70 -3.53 4.89 -4.37
CA LEU A 70 -4.28 4.13 -5.38
C LEU A 70 -3.31 3.42 -6.34
N THR A 71 -3.72 2.25 -6.83
CA THR A 71 -2.97 1.51 -7.85
C THR A 71 -3.25 2.11 -9.23
N PRO A 72 -2.23 2.59 -9.97
CA PRO A 72 -2.42 3.14 -11.31
C PRO A 72 -2.64 2.03 -12.35
N ASP A 73 -3.57 2.26 -13.28
CA ASP A 73 -3.57 1.57 -14.56
C ASP A 73 -2.51 2.22 -15.47
N LYS A 74 -1.26 1.74 -15.33
CA LYS A 74 -0.08 2.28 -16.04
C LYS A 74 -0.32 2.41 -17.54
N GLN A 75 -0.92 1.40 -18.15
CA GLN A 75 -1.08 1.35 -19.60
C GLN A 75 -2.13 2.36 -20.06
N ALA A 76 -3.30 2.38 -19.42
CA ALA A 76 -4.33 3.35 -19.77
C ALA A 76 -3.84 4.79 -19.60
N ILE A 77 -3.09 5.09 -18.52
CA ILE A 77 -2.53 6.42 -18.26
C ILE A 77 -1.56 6.83 -19.38
N LEU A 78 -0.61 5.95 -19.73
CA LEU A 78 0.34 6.22 -20.80
C LEU A 78 -0.36 6.38 -22.15
N ASP A 79 -1.38 5.56 -22.44
CA ASP A 79 -2.15 5.66 -23.67
C ASP A 79 -2.89 7.00 -23.78
N ARG A 80 -3.55 7.44 -22.69
CA ARG A 80 -4.25 8.73 -22.65
C ARG A 80 -3.30 9.91 -22.86
N ILE A 81 -2.19 9.96 -22.14
CA ILE A 81 -1.22 11.08 -22.25
C ILE A 81 -0.55 11.07 -23.63
N ASN A 82 -0.20 9.89 -24.15
CA ASN A 82 0.37 9.78 -25.50
C ASN A 82 -0.64 10.13 -26.60
N ALA A 83 -1.94 9.90 -26.39
CA ALA A 83 -2.98 10.41 -27.30
C ALA A 83 -3.02 11.94 -27.31
N ILE A 84 -2.98 12.59 -26.13
CA ILE A 84 -2.91 14.07 -26.02
C ILE A 84 -1.68 14.62 -26.76
N ARG A 85 -0.51 13.98 -26.60
CA ARG A 85 0.71 14.39 -27.32
C ARG A 85 0.61 14.23 -28.84
N LYS A 86 -0.02 13.16 -29.33
CA LYS A 86 -0.26 12.97 -30.78
C LYS A 86 -1.21 14.03 -31.33
N GLU A 87 -2.25 14.34 -30.57
CA GLU A 87 -3.22 15.38 -30.90
C GLU A 87 -2.54 16.75 -31.02
N ALA A 88 -1.72 17.14 -30.04
CA ALA A 88 -1.00 18.41 -30.05
C ALA A 88 -0.07 18.58 -31.27
N VAL A 89 0.55 17.50 -31.76
CA VAL A 89 1.34 17.51 -33.00
C VAL A 89 0.46 17.62 -34.24
N THR A 90 -0.65 16.88 -34.26
CA THR A 90 -1.62 16.91 -35.38
C THR A 90 -2.20 18.31 -35.58
N GLU A 91 -2.41 19.03 -34.47
CA GLU A 91 -2.91 20.40 -34.47
C GLU A 91 -1.80 21.47 -34.64
N GLY A 92 -0.54 21.05 -34.76
CA GLY A 92 0.60 21.96 -34.93
C GLY A 92 0.93 22.80 -33.69
N ILE A 93 0.44 22.42 -32.51
CA ILE A 93 0.73 23.08 -31.22
C ILE A 93 2.20 22.85 -30.84
N VAL A 94 2.71 21.64 -31.09
CA VAL A 94 4.13 21.26 -30.93
C VAL A 94 4.67 20.65 -32.22
N SER A 95 5.97 20.77 -32.45
CA SER A 95 6.62 20.42 -33.72
C SER A 95 6.97 18.94 -33.87
N SER A 96 6.97 18.16 -32.78
CA SER A 96 7.39 16.76 -32.81
C SER A 96 6.65 15.91 -31.78
N TYR A 97 6.36 14.67 -32.16
CA TYR A 97 5.77 13.67 -31.26
C TYR A 97 6.87 12.89 -30.56
N VAL A 98 6.91 12.95 -29.22
CA VAL A 98 7.78 12.13 -28.40
C VAL A 98 6.92 11.36 -27.39
N PRO A 99 6.82 10.02 -27.51
CA PRO A 99 6.07 9.21 -26.56
C PRO A 99 6.63 9.37 -25.14
N ILE A 100 5.74 9.64 -24.19
CA ILE A 100 6.09 9.63 -22.78
C ILE A 100 6.15 8.19 -22.27
N LYS A 101 7.10 7.93 -21.38
CA LYS A 101 7.31 6.64 -20.74
C LYS A 101 7.17 6.74 -19.23
N TRP A 102 6.95 5.59 -18.58
CA TRP A 102 6.93 5.52 -17.13
C TRP A 102 8.34 5.53 -16.53
N SER A 103 8.49 6.12 -15.35
CA SER A 103 9.70 6.09 -14.54
C SER A 103 9.34 5.76 -13.10
N THR A 104 9.90 4.65 -12.61
CA THR A 104 9.75 4.23 -11.21
C THR A 104 10.29 5.29 -10.23
N ALA A 105 11.37 5.99 -10.59
CA ALA A 105 11.96 7.03 -9.76
C ALA A 105 11.08 8.28 -9.69
N LEU A 106 10.54 8.74 -10.82
CA LEU A 106 9.59 9.86 -10.85
C LEU A 106 8.27 9.49 -10.16
N GLU A 107 7.86 8.21 -10.18
CA GLU A 107 6.68 7.75 -9.45
C GLU A 107 6.92 7.81 -7.93
N LYS A 108 8.10 7.45 -7.46
CA LYS A 108 8.46 7.62 -6.03
C LYS A 108 8.51 9.09 -5.63
N THR A 109 8.96 9.98 -6.52
CA THR A 109 8.81 11.43 -6.35
C THR A 109 7.35 11.82 -6.23
N ALA A 110 6.50 11.30 -7.12
CA ALA A 110 5.06 11.55 -7.11
C ALA A 110 4.39 11.06 -5.82
N PHE A 111 4.81 9.94 -5.22
CA PHE A 111 4.28 9.49 -3.91
C PHE A 111 4.46 10.54 -2.82
N SER A 112 5.68 11.04 -2.67
CA SER A 112 5.99 12.10 -1.71
C SER A 112 5.22 13.37 -2.00
N ARG A 113 5.10 13.75 -3.29
CA ARG A 113 4.35 14.95 -3.70
C ARG A 113 2.86 14.83 -3.48
N ALA A 114 2.24 13.70 -3.80
CA ALA A 114 0.81 13.49 -3.58
C ALA A 114 0.46 13.59 -2.09
N ALA A 115 1.28 13.01 -1.21
CA ALA A 115 1.09 13.10 0.24
C ALA A 115 1.32 14.51 0.80
N GLU A 116 2.32 15.24 0.32
CA GLU A 116 2.54 16.63 0.76
C GLU A 116 1.43 17.57 0.23
N ALA A 117 1.06 17.43 -1.04
CA ALA A 117 0.06 18.25 -1.69
C ALA A 117 -1.35 17.99 -1.14
N SER A 118 -1.61 16.82 -0.54
CA SER A 118 -2.85 16.57 0.19
C SER A 118 -2.96 17.38 1.50
N VAL A 119 -1.86 17.96 1.97
CA VAL A 119 -1.79 18.82 3.16
C VAL A 119 -1.66 20.29 2.78
N THR A 120 -0.80 20.60 1.80
CA THR A 120 -0.53 21.99 1.40
C THR A 120 -1.57 22.56 0.45
N MET A 121 -2.20 21.70 -0.35
CA MET A 121 -3.08 22.08 -1.47
C MET A 121 -2.41 23.08 -2.43
N ASN A 122 -1.11 22.93 -2.67
CA ASN A 122 -0.32 23.84 -3.49
C ASN A 122 0.98 23.16 -3.98
N HIS A 123 1.65 23.76 -4.96
CA HIS A 123 3.02 23.45 -5.38
C HIS A 123 4.03 23.94 -4.34
N LYS A 124 3.91 23.43 -3.12
CA LYS A 124 4.82 23.69 -2.00
C LYS A 124 5.13 22.40 -1.25
N ARG A 125 6.38 22.29 -0.79
CA ARG A 125 6.80 21.28 0.19
C ARG A 125 6.23 21.63 1.57
N LEU A 126 6.20 20.64 2.47
CA LEU A 126 5.94 20.90 3.89
C LEU A 126 7.14 21.51 4.60
N SER A 127 8.35 21.25 4.10
CA SER A 127 9.59 21.92 4.51
C SER A 127 9.79 23.23 3.75
N ASN A 128 10.82 23.99 4.14
CA ASN A 128 11.23 25.20 3.42
C ASN A 128 12.08 24.90 2.16
N LYS A 129 12.17 23.63 1.75
CA LYS A 129 12.97 23.23 0.60
C LYS A 129 12.27 23.56 -0.71
N ASP A 130 13.09 23.72 -1.73
CA ASP A 130 12.62 23.91 -3.09
C ASP A 130 11.87 22.67 -3.59
N ILE A 131 10.79 22.87 -4.35
CA ILE A 131 9.95 21.79 -4.86
C ILE A 131 10.67 20.87 -5.86
N TRP A 132 11.75 21.34 -6.48
CA TRP A 132 12.57 20.58 -7.42
C TRP A 132 13.70 19.82 -6.74
N SER A 133 13.96 20.12 -5.46
CA SER A 133 14.93 19.41 -4.64
C SER A 133 14.32 18.15 -4.00
N ALA A 134 15.15 17.36 -3.33
CA ALA A 134 14.67 16.54 -2.21
C ALA A 134 13.90 15.23 -2.56
N TRP A 135 14.30 14.52 -3.62
CA TRP A 135 13.69 13.26 -4.07
C TRP A 135 14.56 12.01 -3.82
N PRO A 136 14.00 10.79 -3.87
CA PRO A 136 14.79 9.54 -3.93
C PRO A 136 15.87 9.62 -5.03
N SER A 137 17.05 9.02 -4.79
CA SER A 137 18.29 9.36 -5.48
C SER A 137 18.25 9.31 -7.02
N GLY A 138 18.93 10.26 -7.65
CA GLY A 138 19.40 10.17 -9.04
C GLY A 138 18.59 10.91 -10.11
N ASN A 139 17.41 11.47 -9.78
CA ASN A 139 16.56 12.17 -10.74
C ASN A 139 16.07 13.53 -10.23
N PHE A 140 15.95 14.48 -11.17
CA PHE A 140 15.33 15.79 -10.95
C PHE A 140 13.97 15.81 -11.65
N SER A 141 12.91 16.19 -10.91
CA SER A 141 11.63 16.53 -11.53
C SER A 141 11.79 17.87 -12.24
N LEU A 142 11.45 17.93 -13.52
CA LEU A 142 11.55 19.13 -14.36
C LEU A 142 10.22 19.88 -14.47
N ALA A 143 9.11 19.21 -14.17
CA ALA A 143 7.78 19.79 -14.11
C ALA A 143 6.93 18.99 -13.11
N GLU A 144 5.83 19.59 -12.64
CA GLU A 144 4.85 18.94 -11.78
C GLU A 144 3.44 19.34 -12.22
N ASN A 145 2.54 18.36 -12.28
CA ASN A 145 1.11 18.61 -12.32
C ASN A 145 0.44 18.11 -11.04
N LEU A 146 -0.49 18.91 -10.50
CA LEU A 146 -1.28 18.55 -9.32
C LEU A 146 -2.77 18.59 -9.65
N ALA A 147 -3.53 17.69 -9.04
CA ALA A 147 -4.98 17.69 -9.10
C ALA A 147 -5.59 17.22 -7.78
N TRP A 148 -6.80 17.70 -7.49
CA TRP A 148 -7.63 17.23 -6.39
C TRP A 148 -9.01 16.90 -6.95
N ASN A 149 -9.41 15.63 -6.91
CA ASN A 149 -10.66 15.16 -7.50
C ASN A 149 -11.17 13.89 -6.80
N TYR A 150 -12.31 13.35 -7.23
CA TYR A 150 -12.93 12.16 -6.62
C TYR A 150 -12.53 10.83 -7.27
N ASP A 151 -12.05 10.85 -8.51
CA ASP A 151 -11.90 9.65 -9.35
C ASP A 151 -10.43 9.26 -9.60
N GLY A 152 -9.48 10.01 -9.04
CA GLY A 152 -8.06 9.76 -9.11
C GLY A 152 -7.44 10.10 -10.47
N PHE A 153 -6.76 9.11 -11.07
CA PHE A 153 -5.78 9.32 -12.13
C PHE A 153 -6.36 9.89 -13.43
N MET A 154 -7.44 9.30 -13.97
CA MET A 154 -7.97 9.72 -15.27
C MET A 154 -8.64 11.09 -15.19
N ALA A 155 -9.40 11.34 -14.13
CA ALA A 155 -9.99 12.66 -13.90
C ALA A 155 -8.92 13.75 -13.78
N ALA A 156 -7.77 13.47 -13.15
CA ALA A 156 -6.67 14.43 -13.10
C ALA A 156 -6.11 14.73 -14.49
N ILE A 157 -5.92 13.71 -15.33
CA ILE A 157 -5.41 13.88 -16.70
C ILE A 157 -6.39 14.68 -17.56
N ASP A 158 -7.69 14.42 -17.43
CA ASP A 158 -8.71 15.17 -18.16
C ASP A 158 -8.80 16.63 -17.68
N GLN A 159 -8.71 16.89 -16.37
CA GLN A 159 -8.63 18.24 -15.80
C GLN A 159 -7.43 19.02 -16.35
N TRP A 160 -6.25 18.40 -16.40
CA TRP A 160 -5.05 19.04 -16.98
C TRP A 160 -5.18 19.25 -18.48
N TYR A 161 -5.91 18.39 -19.19
CA TYR A 161 -6.18 18.52 -20.61
C TYR A 161 -7.15 19.66 -20.94
N GLU A 162 -8.12 19.96 -20.07
CA GLU A 162 -9.10 21.04 -20.25
C GLU A 162 -8.44 22.43 -20.44
N GLU A 163 -7.23 22.63 -19.92
CA GLU A 163 -6.44 23.84 -20.10
C GLU A 163 -6.02 24.11 -21.55
N LYS A 164 -6.16 23.12 -22.46
CA LYS A 164 -5.82 23.24 -23.88
C LYS A 164 -6.39 24.51 -24.52
N ALA A 165 -7.66 24.82 -24.25
CA ALA A 165 -8.33 25.96 -24.86
C ALA A 165 -7.64 27.28 -24.48
N ASP A 166 -7.31 27.45 -23.20
CA ASP A 166 -6.61 28.63 -22.70
C ASP A 166 -5.13 28.64 -23.13
N TYR A 167 -4.48 27.48 -23.22
CA TYR A 167 -3.11 27.39 -23.75
C TYR A 167 -3.03 27.84 -25.22
N VAL A 168 -3.93 27.35 -26.08
CA VAL A 168 -3.94 27.74 -27.50
C VAL A 168 -4.23 29.23 -27.65
N LYS A 169 -5.15 29.76 -26.84
CA LYS A 169 -5.48 31.18 -26.83
C LYS A 169 -4.33 32.07 -26.32
N SER A 170 -3.58 31.62 -25.31
CA SER A 170 -2.43 32.38 -24.81
C SER A 170 -1.31 32.45 -25.85
N ARG A 171 -1.10 31.38 -26.63
CA ARG A 171 -0.13 31.32 -27.73
C ARG A 171 -0.45 32.28 -28.89
N SER A 172 -1.71 32.67 -29.07
CA SER A 172 -2.09 33.71 -30.04
C SER A 172 -1.92 35.14 -29.50
N GLY A 173 -1.31 35.31 -28.32
CA GLY A 173 -1.09 36.61 -27.68
C GLY A 173 -2.31 37.18 -26.96
N ALA A 174 -3.38 36.41 -26.80
CA ALA A 174 -4.57 36.84 -26.09
C ALA A 174 -4.44 36.60 -24.58
N SER A 175 -4.95 37.54 -23.77
CA SER A 175 -5.03 37.35 -22.32
C SER A 175 -6.00 36.23 -21.98
N VAL A 176 -5.57 35.34 -21.09
CA VAL A 176 -6.36 34.24 -20.53
C VAL A 176 -6.42 34.36 -19.02
N SER A 177 -7.57 34.01 -18.44
CA SER A 177 -7.79 34.01 -17.00
C SER A 177 -7.61 32.62 -16.37
N GLY A 178 -7.60 31.57 -17.18
CA GLY A 178 -7.38 30.19 -16.73
C GLY A 178 -5.92 29.79 -16.67
N GLN A 179 -5.68 28.57 -16.20
CA GLN A 179 -4.37 27.96 -16.10
C GLN A 179 -3.98 27.30 -17.44
N THR A 180 -2.67 27.25 -17.72
CA THR A 180 -2.15 26.66 -18.97
C THR A 180 -0.94 25.74 -18.75
N GLY A 181 -0.38 25.74 -17.55
CA GLY A 181 0.89 25.08 -17.25
C GLY A 181 0.79 23.57 -17.20
N HIS A 182 -0.38 23.02 -16.85
CA HIS A 182 -0.54 21.57 -16.80
C HIS A 182 -0.58 20.98 -18.20
N TYR A 183 -1.35 21.59 -19.10
CA TYR A 183 -1.39 21.18 -20.51
C TYR A 183 -0.03 21.37 -21.19
N GLU A 184 0.66 22.50 -20.93
CA GLU A 184 2.01 22.74 -21.44
C GLU A 184 2.97 21.61 -21.07
N SER A 185 2.96 21.18 -19.81
CA SER A 185 3.80 20.08 -19.33
C SER A 185 3.42 18.73 -19.95
N LEU A 186 2.12 18.46 -20.15
CA LEU A 186 1.65 17.23 -20.78
C LEU A 186 2.16 17.07 -22.22
N ILE A 187 2.20 18.17 -22.99
CA ILE A 187 2.55 18.13 -24.42
C ILE A 187 4.03 18.39 -24.71
N ASN A 188 4.83 18.79 -23.72
CA ASN A 188 6.23 19.14 -23.94
C ASN A 188 7.06 17.92 -24.42
N PRO A 189 7.62 17.93 -25.65
CA PRO A 189 8.39 16.81 -26.20
C PRO A 189 9.74 16.59 -25.52
N GLU A 190 10.26 17.58 -24.78
CA GLU A 190 11.51 17.44 -24.01
C GLU A 190 11.32 16.56 -22.75
N LEU A 191 10.10 16.46 -22.25
CA LEU A 191 9.75 15.61 -21.11
C LEU A 191 9.44 14.19 -21.62
N THR A 192 10.41 13.28 -21.51
CA THR A 192 10.33 11.94 -22.11
C THR A 192 9.91 10.85 -21.11
N TYR A 193 10.01 11.12 -19.81
CA TYR A 193 9.59 10.23 -18.75
C TYR A 193 8.66 10.94 -17.77
N MET A 194 7.77 10.17 -17.15
CA MET A 194 6.91 10.62 -16.07
C MET A 194 6.75 9.58 -14.97
N GLY A 195 6.33 10.04 -13.80
CA GLY A 195 5.71 9.21 -12.78
C GLY A 195 4.46 9.90 -12.24
N LEU A 196 3.51 9.11 -11.73
CA LEU A 196 2.21 9.60 -11.28
C LEU A 196 1.77 8.81 -10.05
N ALA A 197 1.26 9.52 -9.05
CA ALA A 197 0.73 8.91 -7.83
C ALA A 197 -0.58 9.59 -7.43
N ALA A 198 -1.47 8.82 -6.81
CA ALA A 198 -2.73 9.31 -6.25
C ALA A 198 -2.82 8.88 -4.78
N PHE A 199 -3.10 9.83 -3.90
CA PHE A 199 -3.10 9.67 -2.46
C PHE A 199 -4.40 10.15 -1.85
N GLU A 200 -5.07 9.26 -1.12
CA GLU A 200 -6.24 9.54 -0.32
C GLU A 200 -5.80 9.89 1.10
N ASN A 201 -5.96 11.16 1.46
CA ASN A 201 -5.78 11.63 2.83
C ASN A 201 -7.11 11.50 3.60
N PRO A 202 -7.19 10.67 4.65
CA PRO A 202 -8.44 10.41 5.37
C PRO A 202 -8.98 11.63 6.13
N VAL A 203 -8.19 12.70 6.28
CA VAL A 203 -8.58 13.93 6.98
C VAL A 203 -9.15 14.98 6.04
N THR A 204 -8.97 14.85 4.72
CA THR A 204 -9.48 15.82 3.75
C THR A 204 -11.00 15.96 3.85
N GLN A 205 -11.48 17.16 4.18
CA GLN A 205 -12.91 17.43 4.39
C GLN A 205 -13.79 17.10 3.17
N ASN A 206 -13.23 17.26 1.97
CA ASN A 206 -13.94 17.04 0.72
C ASN A 206 -13.85 15.59 0.22
N GLY A 207 -13.09 14.71 0.89
CA GLY A 207 -12.85 13.33 0.43
C GLY A 207 -12.07 13.22 -0.88
N TRP A 208 -11.37 14.28 -1.30
CA TRP A 208 -10.62 14.28 -2.55
C TRP A 208 -9.36 13.41 -2.49
N VAL A 209 -9.10 12.76 -3.62
CA VAL A 209 -7.83 12.14 -3.97
C VAL A 209 -6.90 13.23 -4.48
N THR A 210 -5.70 13.32 -3.90
CA THR A 210 -4.64 14.18 -4.43
C THR A 210 -3.81 13.40 -5.43
N VAL A 211 -3.71 13.91 -6.66
CA VAL A 211 -2.90 13.31 -7.73
C VAL A 211 -1.70 14.23 -8.01
N ALA A 212 -0.51 13.64 -8.03
CA ALA A 212 0.72 14.34 -8.38
C ALA A 212 1.43 13.63 -9.53
N GLN A 213 1.84 14.40 -10.53
CA GLN A 213 2.64 13.96 -11.67
C GLN A 213 4.01 14.62 -11.62
N SER A 214 5.05 13.85 -11.88
CA SER A 214 6.44 14.32 -11.98
C SER A 214 7.00 13.95 -13.34
N PHE A 215 7.82 14.84 -13.92
CA PHE A 215 8.38 14.68 -15.26
C PHE A 215 9.90 14.75 -15.28
N GLY A 216 10.53 14.11 -16.26
CA GLY A 216 11.97 14.19 -16.49
C GLY A 216 12.37 13.79 -17.90
N THR A 217 13.66 13.96 -18.20
CA THR A 217 14.27 13.60 -19.51
C THR A 217 14.92 12.22 -19.49
N SER A 218 14.96 11.55 -18.34
CA SER A 218 15.51 10.21 -18.17
C SER A 218 14.70 9.40 -17.16
N SER A 219 14.73 8.06 -17.27
CA SER A 219 14.01 7.19 -16.34
C SER A 219 14.61 7.27 -14.92
N GLY A 220 15.92 7.51 -14.80
CA GLY A 220 16.75 7.38 -13.59
C GLY A 220 16.64 6.06 -12.83
N SER A 221 15.93 5.06 -13.38
CA SER A 221 15.71 3.73 -12.81
C SER A 221 15.00 2.84 -13.84
N SER A 222 13.97 2.07 -13.45
CA SER A 222 13.12 1.24 -14.29
C SER A 222 11.89 1.98 -14.84
N GLU A 223 11.19 1.34 -15.79
CA GLU A 223 9.87 1.77 -16.30
C GLU A 223 8.72 0.95 -15.67
N GLU A 224 9.01 0.25 -14.57
CA GLU A 224 8.04 -0.51 -13.80
C GLU A 224 7.27 0.36 -12.81
N LEU A 225 6.14 -0.15 -12.36
CA LEU A 225 5.44 0.43 -11.22
C LEU A 225 6.30 0.33 -9.96
N ALA A 226 6.35 1.41 -9.18
CA ALA A 226 7.06 1.48 -7.91
C ALA A 226 6.48 0.50 -6.88
N GLY A 227 5.21 0.11 -7.05
CA GLY A 227 4.53 -0.83 -6.18
C GLY A 227 4.17 -0.21 -4.83
N SER A 228 3.83 -1.07 -3.86
CA SER A 228 3.50 -0.65 -2.50
C SER A 228 2.29 0.30 -2.42
N TYR A 229 1.23 0.02 -3.19
CA TYR A 229 -0.06 0.72 -3.15
C TYR A 229 -0.95 0.23 -2.00
N GLY A 230 -1.98 0.98 -1.63
CA GLY A 230 -2.85 0.72 -0.49
C GLY A 230 -2.51 1.61 0.71
N LYS A 231 -2.98 1.23 1.90
CA LYS A 231 -2.76 2.00 3.14
C LYS A 231 -1.27 2.11 3.48
N ALA A 232 -0.78 3.33 3.68
CA ALA A 232 0.62 3.63 3.99
C ALA A 232 0.78 4.89 4.85
N ILE A 233 1.97 5.01 5.44
CA ILE A 233 2.53 6.23 6.00
C ILE A 233 3.66 6.69 5.07
N GLN A 234 3.50 7.87 4.46
CA GLN A 234 4.53 8.52 3.66
C GLN A 234 5.32 9.51 4.51
N TYR A 235 6.61 9.27 4.71
CA TYR A 235 7.47 10.18 5.45
C TYR A 235 7.98 11.33 4.57
N THR A 236 8.07 12.51 5.16
CA THR A 236 8.68 13.70 4.54
C THR A 236 9.19 14.68 5.59
N GLU A 237 10.07 15.60 5.20
CA GLU A 237 10.45 16.74 6.02
C GLU A 237 9.33 17.79 6.04
N ALA A 238 9.04 18.31 7.23
CA ALA A 238 8.12 19.41 7.45
C ALA A 238 8.76 20.49 8.31
N ASN A 239 8.46 21.76 8.07
CA ASN A 239 8.92 22.86 8.91
C ASN A 239 8.39 22.67 10.35
N SER A 240 9.30 22.60 11.34
CA SER A 240 8.94 22.27 12.72
C SER A 240 7.94 23.26 13.33
N SER A 241 7.99 24.53 12.91
CA SER A 241 7.07 25.59 13.38
C SER A 241 5.65 25.45 12.82
N GLN A 242 5.44 24.66 11.77
CA GLN A 242 4.16 24.49 11.08
C GLN A 242 3.48 23.15 11.38
N ILE A 243 4.11 22.25 12.16
CA ILE A 243 3.59 20.89 12.42
C ILE A 243 2.16 20.92 12.95
N GLN A 244 1.84 21.82 13.89
CA GLN A 244 0.48 21.93 14.44
C GLN A 244 -0.54 22.31 13.36
N THR A 245 -0.18 23.20 12.44
CA THR A 245 -1.01 23.58 11.30
C THR A 245 -1.21 22.40 10.35
N PHE A 246 -0.17 21.60 10.11
CA PHE A 246 -0.27 20.41 9.25
C PHE A 246 -1.10 19.31 9.88
N ALA A 247 -1.03 19.13 11.20
CA ALA A 247 -1.80 18.13 11.94
C ALA A 247 -3.33 18.39 11.93
N THR A 248 -3.79 19.60 11.58
CA THR A 248 -5.22 19.85 11.36
C THR A 248 -5.73 19.36 10.01
N LYS A 249 -4.80 19.01 9.10
CA LYS A 249 -5.09 18.66 7.69
C LYS A 249 -4.72 17.23 7.32
N ALA A 250 -4.01 16.52 8.18
CA ALA A 250 -3.64 15.11 8.00
C ALA A 250 -3.40 14.42 9.34
N ASN A 251 -3.54 13.10 9.35
CA ASN A 251 -3.08 12.26 10.44
C ASN A 251 -1.55 12.19 10.38
N LEU A 252 -0.88 12.93 11.26
CA LEU A 252 0.56 13.00 11.33
C LEU A 252 1.14 12.10 12.42
N PHE A 253 2.19 11.37 12.05
CA PHE A 253 2.95 10.51 12.94
C PHE A 253 4.27 11.19 13.27
N ASP A 254 4.44 11.53 14.54
CA ASP A 254 5.67 12.09 15.10
C ASP A 254 6.50 10.95 15.68
N LYS A 255 7.56 10.54 14.97
CA LYS A 255 8.61 9.74 15.60
C LYS A 255 9.95 9.82 14.89
N ASP A 256 10.95 10.10 15.73
CA ASP A 256 12.39 10.03 15.47
C ASP A 256 12.77 8.67 14.84
N LEU A 257 13.33 8.70 13.63
CA LEU A 257 13.63 7.52 12.80
C LEU A 257 14.56 6.49 13.50
N LYS A 258 15.25 6.89 14.57
CA LYS A 258 16.10 6.00 15.40
C LYS A 258 15.34 4.84 16.05
N ALA A 259 14.01 4.93 16.17
CA ALA A 259 13.18 3.83 16.64
C ALA A 259 12.83 2.78 15.56
N ILE A 260 13.14 3.04 14.28
CA ILE A 260 12.77 2.20 13.12
C ILE A 260 13.95 1.29 12.69
N GLY A 261 15.01 1.17 13.52
CA GLY A 261 16.23 0.44 13.14
C GLY A 261 16.94 -0.36 14.24
N THR A 262 16.32 -0.62 15.39
CA THR A 262 16.95 -1.44 16.46
C THR A 262 16.12 -2.66 16.86
N HIS A 263 15.81 -3.52 15.88
CA HIS A 263 15.71 -4.95 16.18
C HIS A 263 17.09 -5.57 15.95
N THR A 264 17.97 -5.46 16.93
CA THR A 264 19.12 -6.34 16.99
C THR A 264 18.60 -7.75 17.21
N SER A 265 18.62 -8.57 16.15
CA SER A 265 18.54 -10.02 16.31
C SER A 265 19.63 -10.43 17.31
N LYS A 266 19.23 -11.07 18.41
CA LYS A 266 20.15 -11.66 19.38
C LYS A 266 21.29 -12.37 18.64
N LYS A 267 22.53 -11.92 18.87
CA LYS A 267 23.73 -12.61 18.37
C LYS A 267 23.66 -14.07 18.80
N ILE A 268 23.41 -14.97 17.85
CA ILE A 268 23.77 -16.38 18.00
C ILE A 268 25.30 -16.40 17.99
N LYS A 269 25.90 -16.88 19.07
CA LYS A 269 27.35 -17.10 19.15
C LYS A 269 27.74 -18.15 18.10
N GLN A 270 28.37 -17.72 17.01
CA GLN A 270 29.09 -18.64 16.13
C GLN A 270 30.48 -18.92 16.72
N GLY A 271 30.74 -20.21 16.93
CA GLY A 271 32.06 -20.73 17.27
C GLY A 271 33.07 -20.48 16.14
N LYS A 272 34.33 -20.36 16.53
CA LYS A 272 35.49 -20.19 15.64
C LYS A 272 35.62 -21.35 14.66
N SER A 273 35.88 -21.06 13.38
CA SER A 273 36.76 -21.89 12.56
C SER A 273 37.57 -21.04 11.58
N ASN A 274 38.82 -21.41 11.43
CA ASN A 274 39.88 -20.72 10.69
C ASN A 274 39.78 -20.92 9.16
N GLY A 275 40.16 -19.87 8.43
CA GLY A 275 40.98 -19.86 7.19
C GLY A 275 40.60 -20.75 5.99
N THR A 276 40.37 -20.12 4.82
CA THR A 276 41.34 -20.04 3.70
C THR A 276 40.69 -19.44 2.43
N ASN A 277 41.49 -18.72 1.65
CA ASN A 277 41.13 -18.06 0.38
C ASN A 277 40.85 -19.06 -0.76
N LYS A 278 39.77 -18.86 -1.54
CA LYS A 278 39.77 -18.79 -3.02
C LYS A 278 38.37 -18.50 -3.62
N PRO A 279 38.29 -17.96 -4.86
CA PRO A 279 37.15 -17.19 -5.38
C PRO A 279 36.14 -18.02 -6.17
N GLY A 280 34.93 -17.49 -6.30
CA GLY A 280 33.90 -17.97 -7.23
C GLY A 280 32.99 -19.04 -6.66
N PHE A 281 31.93 -18.62 -5.96
CA PHE A 281 30.80 -19.49 -5.65
C PHE A 281 29.52 -18.84 -6.18
N PHE A 282 29.05 -19.39 -7.31
CA PHE A 282 27.70 -19.21 -7.83
C PHE A 282 26.72 -19.71 -6.78
N PHE A 283 25.84 -18.85 -6.27
CA PHE A 283 24.70 -19.33 -5.49
C PHE A 283 23.67 -19.92 -6.45
N GLN A 284 23.40 -21.22 -6.28
CA GLN A 284 22.23 -21.88 -6.85
C GLN A 284 20.97 -21.19 -6.30
N MET A 285 20.19 -20.61 -7.21
CA MET A 285 18.81 -20.15 -7.00
C MET A 285 17.89 -21.35 -6.75
N GLN A 286 17.92 -21.96 -5.57
CA GLN A 286 16.87 -22.94 -5.19
C GLN A 286 16.19 -22.64 -3.86
N ASP A 287 16.74 -21.76 -3.01
CA ASP A 287 16.21 -21.55 -1.66
C ASP A 287 15.63 -20.15 -1.39
N ILE A 288 15.41 -19.31 -2.42
CA ILE A 288 14.95 -17.90 -2.26
C ILE A 288 13.53 -17.61 -2.79
N GLY A 289 12.76 -18.61 -3.19
CA GLY A 289 11.55 -18.42 -4.00
C GLY A 289 10.29 -19.06 -3.44
N ARG A 290 9.84 -18.70 -2.24
CA ARG A 290 8.50 -19.06 -1.74
C ARG A 290 7.83 -17.87 -1.05
N GLY A 291 7.27 -16.95 -1.83
CA GLY A 291 6.39 -15.89 -1.29
C GLY A 291 6.49 -14.51 -1.93
N MET A 292 7.50 -14.25 -2.76
CA MET A 292 7.63 -12.97 -3.49
C MET A 292 7.31 -13.18 -4.97
N GLY A 293 6.33 -12.44 -5.49
CA GLY A 293 5.79 -12.61 -6.83
C GLY A 293 4.65 -11.66 -7.15
N PHE A 294 4.02 -11.85 -8.31
CA PHE A 294 2.95 -11.01 -8.82
C PHE A 294 1.71 -11.86 -9.13
N TRP A 295 0.55 -11.37 -8.72
CA TRP A 295 -0.72 -11.91 -9.18
C TRP A 295 -0.92 -11.62 -10.67
N ARG A 296 -1.41 -12.62 -11.39
CA ARG A 296 -1.69 -12.57 -12.83
C ARG A 296 -3.11 -13.06 -13.06
N GLN A 297 -3.88 -12.29 -13.83
CA GLN A 297 -5.24 -12.66 -14.21
C GLN A 297 -5.27 -13.16 -15.65
N SER A 298 -6.05 -14.21 -15.91
CA SER A 298 -6.36 -14.68 -17.26
C SER A 298 -7.81 -15.12 -17.31
N GLY A 299 -8.63 -14.33 -18.01
CA GLY A 299 -10.09 -14.45 -17.93
C GLY A 299 -10.59 -14.19 -16.50
N SER A 300 -11.42 -15.08 -15.97
CA SER A 300 -11.93 -15.01 -14.59
C SER A 300 -11.04 -15.69 -13.55
N ARG A 301 -9.85 -16.18 -13.93
CA ARG A 301 -8.95 -16.95 -13.05
C ARG A 301 -7.67 -16.18 -12.74
N TRP A 302 -7.13 -16.44 -11.56
CA TRP A 302 -5.92 -15.81 -11.03
C TRP A 302 -4.83 -16.85 -10.78
N TRP A 303 -3.57 -16.51 -11.02
CA TRP A 303 -2.40 -17.32 -10.65
C TRP A 303 -1.31 -16.40 -10.11
N PHE A 304 -0.29 -16.94 -9.44
CA PHE A 304 0.76 -16.15 -8.80
C PHE A 304 2.13 -16.49 -9.40
N MET A 305 2.79 -15.52 -10.02
CA MET A 305 4.11 -15.71 -10.62
C MET A 305 5.18 -15.22 -9.64
N GLN A 306 6.01 -16.13 -9.15
CA GLN A 306 7.16 -15.81 -8.30
C GLN A 306 8.23 -15.03 -9.08
N LEU A 307 9.10 -14.31 -8.36
CA LEU A 307 10.14 -13.47 -8.96
C LEU A 307 11.17 -14.24 -9.79
N ASP A 308 11.37 -15.53 -9.49
CA ASP A 308 12.22 -16.44 -10.26
C ASP A 308 11.53 -17.02 -11.51
N GLY A 309 10.30 -16.59 -11.79
CA GLY A 309 9.47 -17.07 -12.90
C GLY A 309 8.69 -18.36 -12.61
N SER A 310 8.88 -18.98 -11.44
CA SER A 310 8.07 -20.13 -11.02
C SER A 310 6.68 -19.70 -10.52
N TYR A 311 5.79 -20.64 -10.23
CA TYR A 311 4.46 -20.36 -9.65
C TYR A 311 4.00 -21.52 -8.76
N PRO A 312 3.21 -21.25 -7.70
CA PRO A 312 2.64 -22.30 -6.88
C PRO A 312 1.54 -23.02 -7.67
N TYR A 313 1.62 -24.35 -7.68
CA TYR A 313 0.59 -25.24 -8.21
C TYR A 313 0.41 -26.41 -7.25
N ASN A 314 -0.82 -26.88 -7.13
CA ASN A 314 -1.25 -27.97 -6.25
C ASN A 314 -0.77 -27.83 -4.79
N GLN A 315 -0.82 -26.61 -4.24
CA GLN A 315 -0.30 -26.35 -2.90
C GLN A 315 -0.90 -25.10 -2.27
N TRP A 316 -0.81 -25.06 -0.94
CA TRP A 316 -0.94 -23.83 -0.16
C TRP A 316 0.29 -22.94 -0.37
N ALA A 317 0.04 -21.63 -0.51
CA ALA A 317 1.08 -20.62 -0.46
C ALA A 317 0.67 -19.49 0.48
N GLN A 318 1.59 -19.07 1.34
CA GLN A 318 1.41 -17.91 2.18
C GLN A 318 2.02 -16.69 1.48
N LEU A 319 1.18 -15.75 1.07
CA LEU A 319 1.53 -14.54 0.33
C LEU A 319 1.06 -13.34 1.15
N ASP A 320 1.98 -12.44 1.52
CA ASP A 320 1.69 -11.27 2.38
C ASP A 320 0.94 -11.65 3.68
N ASN A 321 1.37 -12.74 4.33
CA ASN A 321 0.75 -13.34 5.52
C ASN A 321 -0.68 -13.90 5.34
N ILE A 322 -1.21 -13.91 4.12
CA ILE A 322 -2.50 -14.49 3.78
C ILE A 322 -2.28 -15.84 3.10
N TRP A 323 -3.05 -16.85 3.50
CA TRP A 323 -2.99 -18.17 2.87
C TRP A 323 -3.90 -18.24 1.65
N TYR A 324 -3.35 -18.76 0.56
CA TYR A 324 -4.05 -19.07 -0.69
C TYR A 324 -3.78 -20.53 -1.06
N HIS A 325 -4.66 -21.13 -1.84
CA HIS A 325 -4.42 -22.45 -2.40
C HIS A 325 -4.52 -22.41 -3.93
N PHE A 326 -3.62 -23.13 -4.59
CA PHE A 326 -3.55 -23.20 -6.04
C PHE A 326 -3.84 -24.63 -6.52
N ASP A 327 -4.64 -24.75 -7.57
CA ASP A 327 -4.98 -26.03 -8.20
C ASP A 327 -3.78 -26.65 -8.95
N SER A 328 -3.98 -27.83 -9.51
CA SER A 328 -2.96 -28.56 -10.27
C SER A 328 -2.35 -27.81 -11.47
N SER A 329 -3.03 -26.78 -11.96
CA SER A 329 -2.58 -25.92 -13.07
C SER A 329 -2.06 -24.56 -12.60
N GLY A 330 -1.98 -24.33 -11.29
CA GLY A 330 -1.50 -23.08 -10.71
C GLY A 330 -2.57 -21.99 -10.62
N TRP A 331 -3.86 -22.31 -10.80
CA TRP A 331 -4.94 -21.34 -10.59
C TRP A 331 -5.34 -21.27 -9.13
N MET A 332 -5.44 -20.06 -8.61
CA MET A 332 -5.97 -19.76 -7.29
C MET A 332 -7.40 -20.27 -7.15
N GLN A 333 -7.66 -20.97 -6.07
CA GLN A 333 -8.98 -21.48 -5.74
C GLN A 333 -9.75 -20.51 -4.84
N THR A 334 -11.07 -20.56 -4.91
CA THR A 334 -12.02 -19.84 -4.05
C THR A 334 -13.11 -20.80 -3.58
N GLY A 335 -13.85 -20.43 -2.54
CA GLY A 335 -14.90 -21.24 -1.93
C GLY A 335 -14.38 -22.37 -1.03
N TRP A 336 -15.20 -23.39 -0.85
CA TRP A 336 -14.86 -24.57 -0.05
C TRP A 336 -13.78 -25.40 -0.74
N LEU A 337 -12.67 -25.62 -0.03
CA LEU A 337 -11.55 -26.43 -0.45
C LEU A 337 -11.40 -27.62 0.50
N LYS A 338 -11.32 -28.83 -0.06
CA LYS A 338 -10.93 -30.02 0.69
C LYS A 338 -9.48 -30.34 0.41
N ASP A 339 -8.64 -30.26 1.44
CA ASP A 339 -7.24 -30.66 1.38
C ASP A 339 -7.00 -31.83 2.34
N GLY A 340 -6.73 -33.01 1.76
CA GLY A 340 -6.78 -34.29 2.47
C GLY A 340 -8.16 -34.58 3.06
N GLU A 341 -8.22 -34.72 4.39
CA GLU A 341 -9.47 -34.93 5.13
C GLU A 341 -10.07 -33.65 5.71
N THR A 342 -9.37 -32.52 5.55
CA THR A 342 -9.73 -31.24 6.19
C THR A 342 -10.39 -30.30 5.19
N TRP A 343 -11.43 -29.60 5.64
CA TRP A 343 -12.09 -28.55 4.86
C TRP A 343 -11.60 -27.17 5.26
N TYR A 344 -11.45 -26.32 4.27
CA TYR A 344 -11.06 -24.92 4.37
C TYR A 344 -12.02 -24.07 3.53
N TYR A 345 -12.06 -22.77 3.79
CA TYR A 345 -12.80 -21.83 2.97
C TYR A 345 -11.92 -20.68 2.53
N LEU A 346 -11.90 -20.43 1.22
CA LEU A 346 -11.20 -19.32 0.58
C LEU A 346 -12.27 -18.31 0.12
N ASP A 347 -12.14 -17.03 0.46
CA ASP A 347 -13.15 -16.05 0.03
C ASP A 347 -13.03 -15.68 -1.46
N GLY A 348 -13.84 -14.72 -1.93
CA GLY A 348 -13.83 -14.29 -3.33
C GLY A 348 -12.49 -13.74 -3.82
N SER A 349 -11.60 -13.33 -2.92
CA SER A 349 -10.23 -12.92 -3.23
C SER A 349 -9.24 -14.07 -3.21
N GLY A 350 -9.66 -15.28 -2.82
CA GLY A 350 -8.82 -16.45 -2.60
C GLY A 350 -8.19 -16.52 -1.21
N ALA A 351 -8.40 -15.53 -0.36
CA ALA A 351 -7.86 -15.49 0.99
C ALA A 351 -8.55 -16.53 1.89
N MET A 352 -7.75 -17.35 2.58
CA MET A 352 -8.26 -18.32 3.55
C MET A 352 -8.93 -17.65 4.74
N LYS A 353 -10.14 -18.08 5.06
CA LYS A 353 -10.91 -17.58 6.20
C LYS A 353 -10.60 -18.38 7.47
N THR A 354 -10.74 -17.68 8.59
CA THR A 354 -10.74 -18.24 9.95
C THR A 354 -11.93 -17.64 10.70
N GLY A 355 -12.33 -18.29 11.80
CA GLY A 355 -13.47 -17.89 12.61
C GLY A 355 -14.83 -18.30 12.04
N TRP A 356 -15.88 -17.57 12.43
CA TRP A 356 -17.24 -17.84 12.02
C TRP A 356 -17.47 -17.48 10.54
N LEU A 357 -18.04 -18.41 9.80
CA LEU A 357 -18.41 -18.26 8.39
C LEU A 357 -19.89 -18.56 8.22
N LYS A 358 -20.63 -17.66 7.55
CA LYS A 358 -21.99 -17.94 7.11
C LYS A 358 -21.99 -18.17 5.61
N ASP A 359 -22.38 -19.37 5.18
CA ASP A 359 -22.44 -19.75 3.78
C ASP A 359 -23.74 -20.52 3.48
N ASN A 360 -24.40 -20.14 2.40
CA ASN A 360 -25.71 -20.67 1.97
C ASN A 360 -26.73 -20.86 3.12
N GLY A 361 -26.83 -19.87 4.02
CA GLY A 361 -27.77 -19.89 5.14
C GLY A 361 -27.35 -20.71 6.37
N SER A 362 -26.26 -21.47 6.28
CA SER A 362 -25.69 -22.24 7.39
C SER A 362 -24.48 -21.55 7.99
N TRP A 363 -24.24 -21.74 9.29
CA TRP A 363 -23.02 -21.27 9.97
C TRP A 363 -22.00 -22.39 10.06
N TYR A 364 -20.73 -22.03 9.94
CA TYR A 364 -19.57 -22.90 10.04
C TYR A 364 -18.52 -22.19 10.91
N TYR A 365 -17.59 -22.96 11.47
CA TYR A 365 -16.46 -22.41 12.20
C TYR A 365 -15.16 -22.99 11.68
N LEU A 366 -14.27 -22.11 11.27
CA LEU A 366 -12.91 -22.39 10.83
C LEU A 366 -11.98 -22.02 11.99
N ASP A 367 -11.10 -22.91 12.43
CA ASP A 367 -10.19 -22.57 13.53
C ASP A 367 -9.06 -21.62 13.09
N SER A 368 -8.10 -21.33 13.98
CA SER A 368 -6.99 -20.42 13.67
C SER A 368 -6.09 -20.91 12.53
N SER A 369 -6.10 -22.20 12.21
CA SER A 369 -5.41 -22.77 11.06
C SER A 369 -6.25 -22.73 9.77
N GLY A 370 -7.50 -22.29 9.84
CA GLY A 370 -8.47 -22.31 8.75
C GLY A 370 -9.23 -23.63 8.61
N ALA A 371 -8.88 -24.65 9.42
CA ALA A 371 -9.54 -25.94 9.39
C ALA A 371 -10.97 -25.85 9.92
N MET A 372 -11.93 -26.34 9.14
CA MET A 372 -13.33 -26.42 9.52
C MET A 372 -13.52 -27.40 10.68
N LYS A 373 -14.25 -26.97 11.71
CA LYS A 373 -14.59 -27.79 12.87
C LYS A 373 -15.90 -28.54 12.66
N THR A 374 -15.91 -29.78 13.15
CA THR A 374 -17.09 -30.64 13.31
C THR A 374 -17.18 -31.12 14.75
N GLY A 375 -18.35 -31.56 15.18
CA GLY A 375 -18.62 -31.98 16.55
C GLY A 375 -18.67 -30.80 17.54
N TRP A 376 -18.44 -31.10 18.80
CA TRP A 376 -18.42 -30.10 19.87
C TRP A 376 -17.17 -29.22 19.82
N MET A 377 -17.36 -27.91 19.89
CA MET A 377 -16.29 -26.92 19.94
C MET A 377 -16.62 -25.80 20.92
N LYS A 378 -15.59 -25.23 21.53
CA LYS A 378 -15.72 -24.10 22.47
C LYS A 378 -15.16 -22.82 21.86
N VAL A 379 -16.00 -21.81 21.71
CA VAL A 379 -15.64 -20.51 21.12
C VAL A 379 -16.05 -19.41 22.10
N SER A 380 -15.10 -18.57 22.50
CA SER A 380 -15.33 -17.46 23.44
C SER A 380 -16.08 -17.85 24.72
N GLY A 381 -15.77 -19.02 25.27
CA GLY A 381 -16.36 -19.51 26.51
C GLY A 381 -17.66 -20.31 26.35
N LYS A 382 -18.28 -20.31 25.16
CA LYS A 382 -19.54 -20.99 24.88
C LYS A 382 -19.32 -22.25 24.04
N TRP A 383 -20.17 -23.27 24.24
CA TRP A 383 -20.10 -24.53 23.50
C TRP A 383 -21.08 -24.52 22.33
N TYR A 384 -20.62 -25.08 21.21
CA TYR A 384 -21.33 -25.16 19.94
C TYR A 384 -21.15 -26.56 19.36
N TYR A 385 -22.14 -27.03 18.59
CA TYR A 385 -22.06 -28.32 17.91
C TYR A 385 -22.20 -28.13 16.40
N ALA A 386 -21.21 -28.59 15.64
CA ALA A 386 -21.26 -28.67 14.18
C ALA A 386 -21.50 -30.13 13.74
N TYR A 387 -22.41 -30.34 12.78
CA TYR A 387 -22.63 -31.66 12.19
C TYR A 387 -21.39 -32.15 11.41
N SER A 388 -21.41 -33.39 10.91
CA SER A 388 -20.32 -33.93 10.07
C SER A 388 -20.07 -33.12 8.80
N SER A 389 -21.09 -32.42 8.30
CA SER A 389 -21.00 -31.45 7.20
C SER A 389 -20.35 -30.11 7.58
N GLY A 390 -20.07 -29.88 8.88
CA GLY A 390 -19.58 -28.61 9.41
C GLY A 390 -20.67 -27.58 9.74
N SER A 391 -21.89 -27.78 9.26
CA SER A 391 -23.00 -26.87 9.54
C SER A 391 -23.35 -26.87 11.04
N LEU A 392 -23.52 -25.69 11.61
CA LEU A 392 -23.83 -25.48 13.02
C LEU A 392 -25.27 -25.91 13.33
N ALA A 393 -25.44 -26.67 14.41
CA ALA A 393 -26.76 -26.92 15.00
C ALA A 393 -27.27 -25.64 15.67
N ILE A 394 -28.45 -25.17 15.26
CA ILE A 394 -29.07 -23.93 15.77
C ILE A 394 -30.53 -24.22 16.11
N ASN A 395 -30.96 -23.76 17.29
CA ASN A 395 -32.33 -23.88 17.78
C ASN A 395 -32.89 -25.31 17.71
N THR A 396 -32.08 -26.29 18.13
CA THR A 396 -32.39 -27.71 17.99
C THR A 396 -31.74 -28.53 19.12
N THR A 397 -31.93 -29.85 19.09
CA THR A 397 -31.25 -30.81 19.93
C THR A 397 -30.16 -31.52 19.12
N THR A 398 -28.93 -31.58 19.64
CA THR A 398 -27.80 -32.26 19.00
C THR A 398 -28.01 -33.79 18.96
N PRO A 399 -27.29 -34.53 18.09
CA PRO A 399 -27.46 -35.99 17.97
C PRO A 399 -27.22 -36.78 19.27
N ASP A 400 -26.43 -36.22 20.18
CA ASP A 400 -26.12 -36.75 21.51
C ASP A 400 -27.05 -36.21 22.63
N GLY A 401 -28.10 -35.46 22.28
CA GLY A 401 -29.22 -35.14 23.16
C GLY A 401 -29.17 -33.78 23.88
N TYR A 402 -28.21 -32.90 23.56
CA TYR A 402 -28.10 -31.59 24.21
C TYR A 402 -28.83 -30.50 23.43
N ARG A 403 -29.46 -29.54 24.14
CA ARG A 403 -30.20 -28.45 23.51
C ARG A 403 -29.28 -27.26 23.21
N VAL A 404 -29.37 -26.71 22.00
CA VAL A 404 -28.68 -25.47 21.60
C VAL A 404 -29.69 -24.38 21.25
N ASN A 405 -29.39 -23.13 21.62
CA ASN A 405 -30.28 -21.98 21.43
C ASN A 405 -30.26 -21.43 19.99
N TYR A 406 -30.93 -20.30 19.75
CA TYR A 406 -31.00 -19.65 18.42
C TYR A 406 -29.65 -19.10 17.90
N ASN A 407 -28.62 -19.03 18.74
CA ASN A 407 -27.24 -18.74 18.36
C ASN A 407 -26.38 -20.01 18.19
N GLY A 408 -26.96 -21.19 18.41
CA GLY A 408 -26.25 -22.48 18.41
C GLY A 408 -25.44 -22.74 19.69
N GLU A 409 -25.66 -21.96 20.75
CA GLU A 409 -24.96 -22.11 22.03
C GLU A 409 -25.67 -23.17 22.88
N TRP A 410 -24.90 -24.10 23.46
CA TRP A 410 -25.41 -25.07 24.44
C TRP A 410 -25.99 -24.37 25.67
N VAL A 411 -27.18 -24.82 26.09
CA VAL A 411 -27.95 -24.28 27.23
C VAL A 411 -28.30 -25.33 28.28
#